data_AF-A0A8I0DPF3-F1
#
_entry.id   AF-A0A8I0DPF3-F1
#
_cell.length_a   1.000
_cell.length_b   1.000
_cell.length_c   1.000
_cell.angle_alpha   90.00
_cell.angle_beta   90.00
_cell.angle_gamma   90.00
#
_symmetry.space_group_name_H-M   'P 1'
#
loop_
_entity.id
_entity.type
_entity.pdbx_description
1 polymer ?
#
loop_
_entity_poly.entity_id
_entity_poly.type
_entity_poly.pdbx_seq_one_letter_code
_entity_poly.pdbx_strand_id
1 'polypeptide(L)'
;MNDNLKEKIKCTIPIKVDYYEGLFREFDYRDVEYRCINEDLDGWIQEYIFRLPYKLNHINVELEINMPLEVRDKNKEEMSKAGIINSYKEFLEREKKLSIMGVIRIGYYMITAAILLSCWYIIKTYKGESLLTSLLNSGGTVLLWQIMTLIFIEGKNFRYKLRINKKLSNMTIVFKYI
;
A
#
# COMPACT_ATOMS: atom_id res chain seq x y z
N MET A 1 23.51 -2.25 -18.43
CA MET A 1 22.96 -1.02 -19.04
C MET A 1 22.53 -0.10 -17.92
N ASN A 2 23.15 1.06 -17.81
CA ASN A 2 23.26 1.87 -16.59
C ASN A 2 22.06 2.81 -16.45
N ASP A 3 20.94 2.32 -15.91
CA ASP A 3 19.71 3.12 -15.67
C ASP A 3 19.79 4.01 -14.42
N ASN A 4 20.93 4.02 -13.72
CA ASN A 4 21.11 4.66 -12.40
C ASN A 4 21.52 6.14 -12.44
N LEU A 5 21.60 6.78 -13.61
CA LEU A 5 22.09 8.15 -13.78
C LEU A 5 21.12 9.11 -14.48
N LYS A 6 19.82 8.77 -14.53
CA LYS A 6 18.82 9.81 -14.84
C LYS A 6 18.59 10.65 -13.59
N GLU A 7 18.89 11.94 -13.71
CA GLU A 7 18.62 12.95 -12.70
C GLU A 7 17.16 12.84 -12.25
N LYS A 8 16.95 12.59 -10.95
CA LYS A 8 15.59 12.40 -10.41
C LYS A 8 14.93 13.76 -10.28
N ILE A 9 13.71 13.88 -10.79
CA ILE A 9 12.93 15.11 -10.73
C ILE A 9 12.50 15.33 -9.28
N LYS A 10 12.91 16.44 -8.68
CA LYS A 10 12.47 16.80 -7.33
C LYS A 10 10.98 17.16 -7.37
N CYS A 11 10.19 16.50 -6.52
CA CYS A 11 8.77 16.76 -6.33
C CYS A 11 8.56 17.20 -4.89
N THR A 12 8.29 18.49 -4.70
CA THR A 12 7.95 19.06 -3.40
C THR A 12 6.44 19.03 -3.23
N ILE A 13 6.00 18.48 -2.10
CA ILE A 13 4.60 18.33 -1.70
C ILE A 13 4.37 19.29 -0.54
N PRO A 14 3.75 20.46 -0.76
CA PRO A 14 3.51 21.44 0.28
C PRO A 14 2.26 21.08 1.08
N ILE A 15 2.40 21.03 2.41
CA ILE A 15 1.28 20.92 3.35
C ILE A 15 1.33 22.08 4.34
N LYS A 16 0.18 22.42 4.92
CA LYS A 16 0.08 23.38 6.02
C LYS A 16 -0.57 22.69 7.21
N VAL A 17 0.04 22.80 8.38
CA VAL A 17 -0.51 22.32 9.65
C VAL A 17 -0.26 23.36 10.73
N ASP A 18 -1.19 23.50 11.67
CA ASP A 18 -1.08 24.50 12.73
C ASP A 18 -0.20 24.00 13.89
N TYR A 19 -0.18 22.68 14.13
CA TYR A 19 0.57 22.03 15.20
C TYR A 19 1.13 20.67 14.74
N TYR A 20 2.22 20.20 15.37
CA TYR A 20 2.85 18.91 15.04
C TYR A 20 1.90 17.72 15.25
N GLU A 21 1.02 17.82 16.24
CA GLU A 21 0.06 16.79 16.60
C GLU A 21 -0.92 16.50 15.44
N GLY A 22 -1.20 17.50 14.59
CA GLY A 22 -2.04 17.36 13.40
C GLY A 22 -1.42 16.51 12.28
N LEU A 23 -0.11 16.21 12.34
CA LEU A 23 0.54 15.31 11.39
C LEU A 23 0.22 13.83 11.65
N PHE A 24 -0.29 13.51 12.85
CA PHE A 24 -0.47 12.15 13.33
C PHE A 24 -1.94 11.85 13.63
N ARG A 25 -2.24 10.57 13.84
CA ARG A 25 -3.59 10.15 14.24
C ARG A 25 -3.92 10.62 15.66
N GLU A 26 -5.11 11.18 15.83
CA GLU A 26 -5.56 11.76 17.10
C GLU A 26 -5.69 10.74 18.24
N PHE A 27 -6.10 9.50 17.92
CA PHE A 27 -6.27 8.43 18.90
C PHE A 27 -4.98 7.66 19.22
N ASP A 28 -3.85 8.02 18.58
CA ASP A 28 -2.58 7.31 18.77
C ASP A 28 -1.77 7.92 19.92
N TYR A 29 -1.82 7.27 21.08
CA TYR A 29 -1.15 7.73 22.31
C TYR A 29 0.31 7.26 22.43
N ARG A 30 0.87 6.58 21.42
CA ARG A 30 2.30 6.18 21.43
C ARG A 30 3.21 7.41 21.40
N ASP A 31 4.52 7.20 21.58
CA ASP A 31 5.49 8.27 21.34
C ASP A 31 5.47 8.69 19.86
N VAL A 32 5.72 9.97 19.58
CA VAL A 32 5.59 10.57 18.24
C VAL A 32 6.35 9.79 17.17
N GLU A 33 7.52 9.26 17.51
CA GLU A 33 8.39 8.48 16.62
C GLU A 33 7.76 7.16 16.14
N TYR A 34 6.73 6.68 16.83
CA TYR A 34 6.00 5.45 16.51
C TYR A 34 4.55 5.73 16.09
N ARG A 35 4.11 6.99 16.09
CA ARG A 35 2.74 7.32 15.69
C ARG A 35 2.57 7.15 14.20
N CYS A 36 1.38 6.68 13.81
CA CYS A 36 1.02 6.68 12.40
C CYS A 36 0.65 8.10 11.96
N ILE A 37 1.04 8.44 10.73
CA ILE A 37 0.59 9.66 10.06
C ILE A 37 -0.95 9.71 10.00
N ASN A 38 -1.50 10.92 10.06
CA ASN A 38 -2.93 11.16 9.87
C ASN A 38 -3.42 10.54 8.53
N GLU A 39 -4.58 9.89 8.55
CA GLU A 39 -5.12 9.15 7.39
C GLU A 39 -5.49 10.07 6.21
N ASP A 40 -6.06 11.23 6.50
CA ASP A 40 -6.41 12.21 5.48
C ASP A 40 -5.14 12.80 4.84
N LEU A 41 -4.11 13.03 5.65
CA LEU A 41 -2.81 13.49 5.19
C LEU A 41 -2.12 12.46 4.29
N ASP A 42 -2.10 11.18 4.68
CA ASP A 42 -1.58 10.08 3.85
C ASP A 42 -2.34 9.98 2.51
N GLY A 43 -3.67 9.99 2.58
CA GLY A 43 -4.54 9.94 1.40
C GLY A 43 -4.23 11.07 0.43
N TRP A 44 -4.12 12.31 0.95
CA TRP A 44 -3.81 13.48 0.15
C TRP A 44 -2.40 13.42 -0.48
N ILE A 45 -1.38 12.99 0.28
CA ILE A 45 -0.01 12.83 -0.24
C ILE A 45 0.03 11.81 -1.39
N GLN A 46 -0.62 10.65 -1.21
CA GLN A 46 -0.67 9.62 -2.24
C GLN A 46 -1.43 10.09 -3.48
N GLU A 47 -2.55 10.79 -3.30
CA GLU A 47 -3.31 11.39 -4.40
C GLU A 47 -2.47 12.43 -5.16
N TYR A 48 -1.77 13.31 -4.44
CA TYR A 48 -0.88 14.30 -5.04
C TYR A 48 0.17 13.63 -5.93
N ILE A 49 0.83 12.59 -5.44
CA ILE A 49 1.83 11.83 -6.21
C ILE A 49 1.20 11.12 -7.41
N PHE A 50 -0.02 10.58 -7.25
CA PHE A 50 -0.72 9.90 -8.33
C PHE A 50 -1.06 10.82 -9.51
N ARG A 51 -1.33 12.10 -9.24
CA ARG A 51 -1.64 13.11 -10.26
C ARG A 51 -0.41 13.60 -11.04
N LEU A 52 0.80 13.28 -10.58
CA LEU A 52 2.02 13.70 -11.27
C LEU A 52 2.15 13.02 -12.64
N PRO A 53 2.60 13.74 -13.69
CA PRO A 53 2.80 13.15 -15.01
C PRO A 53 4.01 12.22 -15.10
N TYR A 54 4.79 12.11 -14.00
CA TYR A 54 6.05 11.38 -13.96
C TYR A 54 5.88 9.99 -13.36
N LYS A 55 6.68 9.03 -13.86
CA LYS A 55 6.78 7.71 -13.23
C LYS A 55 7.38 7.85 -11.83
N LEU A 56 6.81 7.14 -10.86
CA LEU A 56 7.25 7.15 -9.46
C LEU A 56 8.75 6.87 -9.24
N ASN A 57 9.36 6.06 -10.12
CA ASN A 57 10.79 5.75 -10.03
C ASN A 57 11.68 6.97 -10.36
N HIS A 58 11.18 7.93 -11.12
CA HIS A 58 11.94 9.10 -11.60
C HIS A 58 11.81 10.32 -10.71
N ILE A 59 10.89 10.34 -9.75
CA ILE A 59 10.73 11.48 -8.84
C ILE A 59 11.62 11.34 -7.61
N ASN A 60 11.93 12.42 -6.91
CA ASN A 60 12.38 12.38 -5.53
C ASN A 60 11.39 13.18 -4.69
N VAL A 61 10.84 12.58 -3.63
CA VAL A 61 9.74 13.21 -2.88
C VAL A 61 10.34 14.02 -1.74
N GLU A 62 9.92 15.27 -1.64
CA GLU A 62 10.15 16.15 -0.50
C GLU A 62 8.80 16.57 0.06
N LEU A 63 8.55 16.32 1.34
CA LEU A 63 7.40 16.82 2.06
C LEU A 63 7.78 18.15 2.71
N GLU A 64 7.14 19.23 2.29
CA GLU A 64 7.34 20.56 2.83
C GLU A 64 6.19 20.89 3.79
N ILE A 65 6.50 20.99 5.08
CA ILE A 65 5.54 21.20 6.15
C ILE A 65 5.60 22.67 6.58
N ASN A 66 4.56 23.43 6.23
CA ASN A 66 4.43 24.84 6.57
C ASN A 66 3.67 25.00 7.89
N MET A 67 4.28 25.65 8.87
CA MET A 67 3.71 25.86 10.21
C MET A 67 3.90 27.31 10.68
N PRO A 68 3.08 27.79 11.63
CA PRO A 68 3.28 29.10 12.26
C PRO A 68 4.65 29.19 12.97
N LEU A 69 5.29 30.36 12.94
CA LEU A 69 6.59 30.56 13.60
C LEU A 69 6.53 30.33 15.13
N GLU A 70 5.37 30.57 15.74
CA GLU A 70 5.16 30.47 17.19
C GLU A 70 5.28 29.04 17.72
N VAL A 71 5.01 28.04 16.87
CA VAL A 71 5.06 26.62 17.26
C VAL A 71 6.42 25.99 17.00
N ARG A 72 7.41 26.74 16.50
CA ARG A 72 8.72 26.21 16.12
C ARG A 72 9.43 25.52 17.28
N ASP A 73 9.64 24.22 17.14
CA ASP A 73 10.39 23.40 18.09
C ASP A 73 11.24 22.35 17.34
N LYS A 74 12.57 22.51 17.41
CA LYS A 74 13.52 21.63 16.73
C LYS A 74 13.43 20.17 17.19
N ASN A 75 13.13 19.92 18.47
CA ASN A 75 13.02 18.56 18.97
C ASN A 75 11.75 17.92 18.41
N LYS A 76 10.63 18.65 18.42
CA LYS A 76 9.39 18.17 17.79
C LYS A 76 9.53 17.98 16.29
N GLU A 77 10.30 18.81 15.59
CA GLU A 77 10.61 18.61 14.16
C GLU A 77 11.30 17.26 13.93
N GLU A 78 12.40 16.98 14.63
CA GLU A 78 13.15 15.75 14.43
C GLU A 78 12.34 14.51 14.80
N MET A 79 11.61 14.55 15.92
CA MET A 79 10.69 13.48 16.31
C MET A 79 9.58 13.27 15.27
N SER A 80 9.05 14.36 14.70
CA SER A 80 8.01 14.28 13.69
C SER A 80 8.53 13.71 12.37
N LYS A 81 9.75 14.08 11.95
CA LYS A 81 10.41 13.47 10.77
C LYS A 81 10.56 11.97 10.98
N ALA A 82 11.06 11.56 12.14
CA ALA A 82 11.22 10.15 12.48
C ALA A 82 9.88 9.41 12.45
N GLY A 83 8.85 9.97 13.11
CA GLY A 83 7.50 9.42 13.14
C GLY A 83 6.89 9.22 11.76
N ILE A 84 6.94 10.24 10.89
CA ILE A 84 6.41 10.14 9.53
C ILE A 84 7.15 9.05 8.73
N ILE A 85 8.50 9.03 8.77
CA ILE A 85 9.29 8.03 8.06
C ILE A 85 9.01 6.61 8.58
N ASN A 86 8.91 6.46 9.90
CA ASN A 86 8.60 5.18 10.53
C ASN A 86 7.19 4.71 10.16
N SER A 87 6.19 5.59 10.14
CA SER A 87 4.83 5.27 9.68
C SER A 87 4.84 4.68 8.26
N TYR A 88 5.59 5.27 7.32
CA TYR A 88 5.69 4.72 5.97
C TYR A 88 6.50 3.42 5.87
N LYS A 89 7.49 3.21 6.75
CA LYS A 89 8.18 1.91 6.87
C LYS A 89 7.22 0.84 7.38
N GLU A 90 6.43 1.13 8.40
CA GLU A 90 5.39 0.22 8.91
C GLU A 90 4.37 -0.12 7.84
N PHE A 91 3.89 0.89 7.08
CA PHE A 91 3.00 0.66 5.94
C PHE A 91 3.66 -0.25 4.90
N LEU A 92 4.94 -0.01 4.55
CA LEU A 92 5.67 -0.87 3.62
C LEU A 92 5.76 -2.32 4.10
N GLU A 93 6.05 -2.55 5.38
CA GLU A 93 6.12 -3.88 5.96
C GLU A 93 4.76 -4.58 5.99
N ARG A 94 3.71 -3.84 6.34
CA ARG A 94 2.32 -4.33 6.29
C ARG A 94 1.96 -4.78 4.88
N GLU A 95 2.23 -3.96 3.86
CA GLU A 95 1.93 -4.31 2.47
C GLU A 95 2.74 -5.52 1.98
N LYS A 96 4.00 -5.70 2.43
CA LYS A 96 4.78 -6.91 2.14
C LYS A 96 4.12 -8.16 2.74
N LYS A 97 3.70 -8.09 4.01
CA LYS A 97 3.00 -9.20 4.68
C LYS A 97 1.69 -9.55 3.98
N LEU A 98 0.89 -8.54 3.62
CA LEU A 98 -0.36 -8.73 2.87
C LEU A 98 -0.11 -9.34 1.49
N SER A 99 0.95 -8.92 0.79
CA SER A 99 1.31 -9.52 -0.50
C SER A 99 1.66 -11.01 -0.39
N ILE A 100 2.37 -11.42 0.66
CA ILE A 100 2.70 -12.83 0.90
C ILE A 100 1.42 -13.61 1.21
N MET A 101 0.55 -13.07 2.06
CA MET A 101 -0.74 -13.68 2.39
C MET A 101 -1.62 -13.85 1.14
N GLY A 102 -1.59 -12.89 0.22
CA GLY A 102 -2.28 -12.98 -1.08
C GLY A 102 -1.76 -14.14 -1.93
N VAL A 103 -0.44 -14.38 -1.98
CA VAL A 103 0.14 -15.52 -2.70
C VAL A 103 -0.28 -16.85 -2.08
N ILE A 104 -0.26 -16.96 -0.75
CA ILE A 104 -0.73 -18.15 -0.03
C ILE A 104 -2.20 -18.42 -0.35
N ARG A 105 -3.04 -17.36 -0.35
CA ARG A 105 -4.45 -17.45 -0.68
C ARG A 105 -4.68 -17.95 -2.12
N ILE A 106 -3.89 -17.48 -3.09
CA ILE A 106 -3.93 -17.98 -4.48
C ILE A 106 -3.65 -19.49 -4.50
N GLY A 107 -2.61 -19.94 -3.81
CA GLY A 107 -2.27 -21.37 -3.72
C GLY A 107 -3.41 -22.20 -3.14
N TYR A 108 -4.01 -21.75 -2.05
CA TYR A 108 -5.14 -22.42 -1.42
C TYR A 108 -6.36 -22.52 -2.36
N TYR A 109 -6.72 -21.43 -3.05
CA TYR A 109 -7.82 -21.44 -4.01
C TYR A 109 -7.52 -22.33 -5.21
N MET A 110 -6.27 -22.35 -5.68
CA MET A 110 -5.86 -23.17 -6.82
C MET A 110 -5.99 -24.66 -6.51
N ILE A 111 -5.48 -25.10 -5.34
CA ILE A 111 -5.59 -26.48 -4.89
C ILE A 111 -7.06 -26.86 -4.70
N THR A 112 -7.84 -26.01 -4.05
CA THR A 112 -9.27 -26.26 -3.81
C THR A 112 -10.05 -26.35 -5.12
N ALA A 113 -9.80 -25.44 -6.07
CA ALA A 113 -10.42 -25.49 -7.40
C ALA A 113 -10.04 -26.77 -8.16
N ALA A 114 -8.78 -27.18 -8.11
CA ALA A 114 -8.33 -28.42 -8.73
C ALA A 114 -9.05 -29.65 -8.16
N ILE A 115 -9.21 -29.72 -6.83
CA ILE A 115 -9.96 -30.80 -6.15
C ILE A 115 -11.42 -30.78 -6.61
N LEU A 116 -12.10 -29.64 -6.54
CA LEU A 116 -13.52 -29.52 -6.91
C LEU A 116 -13.76 -29.92 -8.37
N LEU A 117 -12.93 -29.44 -9.29
CA LEU A 117 -13.06 -29.75 -10.72
C LEU A 117 -12.68 -31.20 -11.04
N SER A 118 -11.73 -31.79 -10.31
CA SER A 118 -11.42 -33.22 -10.45
C SER A 118 -12.58 -34.09 -9.97
N CYS A 119 -13.16 -33.78 -8.80
CA CYS A 119 -14.35 -34.47 -8.30
C CYS A 119 -15.54 -34.29 -9.25
N TRP A 120 -15.74 -33.08 -9.78
CA TRP A 120 -16.76 -32.81 -10.78
C TRP A 120 -16.59 -33.71 -12.01
N TYR A 121 -15.40 -33.75 -12.59
CA TYR A 121 -15.12 -34.52 -13.79
C TYR A 121 -15.38 -36.02 -13.58
N ILE A 122 -14.88 -36.57 -12.47
CA ILE A 122 -15.07 -37.99 -12.14
C ILE A 122 -16.55 -38.30 -11.94
N ILE A 123 -17.25 -37.55 -11.07
CA ILE A 123 -18.65 -37.82 -10.74
C ILE A 123 -19.54 -37.64 -11.99
N LYS A 124 -19.31 -36.59 -12.77
CA LYS A 124 -20.04 -36.34 -14.02
C LYS A 124 -19.89 -37.49 -15.00
N THR A 125 -18.68 -38.05 -15.12
CA THR A 125 -18.39 -39.17 -16.04
C THR A 125 -19.12 -40.46 -15.63
N TYR A 126 -19.18 -40.78 -14.33
CA TYR A 126 -19.78 -42.04 -13.87
C TYR A 126 -21.27 -41.96 -13.54
N LYS A 127 -21.77 -40.80 -13.08
CA LYS A 127 -23.14 -40.65 -12.55
C LYS A 127 -24.00 -39.65 -13.33
N GLY A 128 -23.45 -39.00 -14.35
CA GLY A 128 -24.15 -37.97 -15.12
C GLY A 128 -24.33 -36.66 -14.36
N GLU A 129 -25.23 -35.81 -14.86
CA GLU A 129 -25.50 -34.51 -14.26
C GLU A 129 -26.44 -34.61 -13.05
N SER A 130 -26.09 -33.84 -12.01
CA SER A 130 -26.82 -33.73 -10.74
C SER A 130 -26.57 -32.37 -10.11
N LEU A 131 -27.36 -32.01 -9.11
CA LEU A 131 -27.15 -30.79 -8.32
C LEU A 131 -25.74 -30.75 -7.70
N LEU A 132 -25.22 -31.89 -7.22
CA LEU A 132 -23.87 -31.99 -6.68
C LEU A 132 -22.80 -31.66 -7.73
N THR A 133 -22.90 -32.24 -8.93
CA THR A 133 -21.94 -31.93 -10.01
C THR A 133 -22.01 -30.46 -10.43
N SER A 134 -23.21 -29.86 -10.43
CA SER A 134 -23.35 -28.43 -10.73
C SER A 134 -22.67 -27.57 -9.67
N LEU A 135 -22.84 -27.88 -8.38
CA LEU A 135 -22.19 -27.17 -7.28
C LEU A 135 -20.66 -27.29 -7.32
N LEU A 136 -20.13 -28.49 -7.60
CA LEU A 136 -18.68 -28.71 -7.73
C LEU A 136 -18.09 -27.89 -8.89
N ASN A 137 -18.76 -27.88 -10.04
CA ASN A 137 -18.35 -27.09 -11.20
C ASN A 137 -18.38 -25.59 -10.86
N SER A 138 -19.52 -25.08 -10.39
CA SER A 138 -19.68 -23.67 -10.04
C SER A 138 -18.69 -23.22 -8.98
N GLY A 139 -18.49 -24.01 -7.91
CA GLY A 139 -17.52 -23.71 -6.86
C GLY A 139 -16.09 -23.65 -7.39
N GLY A 140 -15.69 -24.64 -8.20
CA GLY A 140 -14.38 -24.64 -8.85
C GLY A 140 -14.16 -23.43 -9.75
N THR A 141 -15.13 -23.12 -10.62
CA THR A 141 -15.06 -21.96 -11.52
C THR A 141 -15.03 -20.63 -10.76
N VAL A 142 -15.82 -20.47 -9.70
CA VAL A 142 -15.80 -19.25 -8.86
C VAL A 142 -14.44 -19.07 -8.19
N LEU A 143 -13.83 -20.14 -7.69
CA LEU A 143 -12.47 -20.05 -7.12
C LEU A 143 -11.44 -19.67 -8.17
N LEU A 144 -11.52 -20.22 -9.38
CA LEU A 144 -10.66 -19.79 -10.49
C LEU A 144 -10.85 -18.30 -10.81
N TRP A 145 -12.09 -17.80 -10.80
CA TRP A 145 -12.37 -16.38 -10.98
C TRP A 145 -11.75 -15.51 -9.87
N GLN A 146 -11.82 -15.96 -8.61
CA GLN A 146 -11.17 -15.28 -7.49
C GLN A 146 -9.65 -15.22 -7.68
N ILE A 147 -9.03 -16.32 -8.14
CA ILE A 147 -7.59 -16.33 -8.45
C ILE A 147 -7.24 -15.28 -9.51
N MET A 148 -8.03 -15.16 -10.57
CA MET A 148 -7.80 -14.14 -11.60
C MET A 148 -7.89 -12.73 -11.03
N THR A 149 -8.87 -12.46 -10.15
CA THR A 149 -9.01 -11.18 -9.46
C THR A 149 -7.77 -10.85 -8.61
N LEU A 150 -7.29 -11.82 -7.81
CA LEU A 150 -6.10 -11.64 -6.97
C LEU A 150 -4.84 -11.36 -7.81
N ILE A 151 -4.64 -12.09 -8.91
CA ILE A 151 -3.44 -11.94 -9.75
C ILE A 151 -3.44 -10.62 -10.51
N PHE A 152 -4.54 -10.30 -11.20
CA PHE A 152 -4.57 -9.19 -12.15
C PHE A 152 -4.95 -7.86 -11.51
N ILE A 153 -5.90 -7.86 -10.57
CA ILE A 153 -6.41 -6.64 -9.95
C ILE A 153 -5.60 -6.33 -8.69
N GLU A 154 -5.69 -7.20 -7.68
CA GLU A 154 -5.00 -6.95 -6.40
C GLU A 154 -3.49 -6.90 -6.56
N GLY A 155 -2.91 -7.79 -7.38
CA GLY A 155 -1.48 -7.79 -7.66
C GLY A 155 -0.95 -6.45 -8.21
N LYS A 156 -1.74 -5.73 -9.03
CA LYS A 156 -1.37 -4.40 -9.51
C LYS A 156 -1.41 -3.37 -8.38
N ASN A 157 -2.45 -3.42 -7.56
CA ASN A 157 -2.65 -2.50 -6.42
C ASN A 157 -1.57 -2.68 -5.36
N PHE A 158 -1.24 -3.92 -4.97
CA PHE A 158 -0.15 -4.22 -4.04
C PHE A 158 1.20 -3.72 -4.56
N ARG A 159 1.51 -3.95 -5.84
CA ARG A 159 2.76 -3.44 -6.45
C ARG A 159 2.82 -1.91 -6.47
N TYR A 160 1.69 -1.23 -6.59
CA TYR A 160 1.64 0.22 -6.51
C TYR A 160 1.89 0.68 -5.06
N LYS A 161 1.11 0.16 -4.10
CA LYS A 161 1.24 0.45 -2.66
C LYS A 161 2.64 0.19 -2.12
N LEU A 162 3.27 -0.93 -2.50
CA LEU A 162 4.65 -1.23 -2.13
C LEU A 162 5.64 -0.18 -2.66
N ARG A 163 5.46 0.27 -3.91
CA ARG A 163 6.37 1.24 -4.52
C ARG A 163 6.20 2.63 -3.93
N ILE A 164 4.96 3.08 -3.69
CA ILE A 164 4.68 4.39 -3.10
C ILE A 164 5.15 4.44 -1.64
N ASN A 165 4.85 3.42 -0.82
CA ASN A 165 5.30 3.38 0.58
C ASN A 165 6.83 3.29 0.67
N LYS A 166 7.48 2.53 -0.23
CA LYS A 166 8.95 2.53 -0.33
C LYS A 166 9.50 3.91 -0.73
N LYS A 167 8.76 4.70 -1.51
CA LYS A 167 9.17 6.05 -1.89
C LYS A 167 9.07 7.00 -0.71
N LEU A 168 7.90 7.01 -0.07
CA LEU A 168 7.59 7.87 1.06
C LEU A 168 8.41 7.53 2.30
N SER A 169 8.78 6.26 2.51
CA SER A 169 9.69 5.86 3.59
C SER A 169 11.14 6.36 3.41
N ASN A 170 11.48 6.91 2.23
CA ASN A 170 12.79 7.45 1.90
C ASN A 170 12.69 8.92 1.45
N MET A 171 11.59 9.59 1.73
CA MET A 171 11.41 10.99 1.33
C MET A 171 12.22 11.92 2.23
N THR A 172 12.48 13.13 1.72
CA THR A 172 13.01 14.22 2.54
C THR A 172 11.85 14.97 3.18
N ILE A 173 12.00 15.43 4.42
CA ILE A 173 10.99 16.23 5.13
C ILE A 173 11.62 17.55 5.54
N VAL A 174 11.01 18.66 5.17
CA VAL A 174 11.49 20.01 5.45
C VAL A 174 10.38 20.81 6.13
N PHE A 175 10.71 21.41 7.27
CA PHE A 175 9.81 22.36 7.93
C PHE A 175 10.11 23.79 7.46
N LYS A 176 9.06 24.52 7.10
CA LYS A 176 9.09 25.94 6.81
C LYS A 176 8.16 26.67 7.76
N TYR A 177 8.63 27.81 8.26
CA TYR A 177 7.88 28.65 9.18
C TYR A 177 7.41 29.89 8.46
N ILE A 178 6.10 30.14 8.52
CA ILE A 178 5.40 31.25 7.87
C ILE A 178 4.75 32.17 8.90
#